data_AF-A0A0L6V6T0-F1
#
_entry.id   AF-A0A0L6V6T0-F1
#
_cell.length_a   1.000
_cell.length_b   1.000
_cell.length_c   1.000
_cell.angle_alpha   90.00
_cell.angle_beta   90.00
_cell.angle_gamma   90.00
#
_symmetry.space_group_name_H-M   'P 1'
#
loop_
_entity.id
_entity.type
_entity.pdbx_description
1 polymer ?
#
loop_
_entity_poly.entity_id
_entity_poly.type
_entity_poly.pdbx_seq_one_letter_code
_entity_poly.pdbx_strand_id
1 'polypeptide(L)'
;MVDGDNDESLYPVTPLPPPLCTYQPFQDSSPCNEELWIQKSTHRGLKDFGQFPRESDFRSKTFRVLRCQFVTQPITAWLEWLLAKPEIELAIDTWASEVRNSNNEFGDIQHGSMFRNKISSKHKSMGVFAISCMNLPPNLQNKISYICLAGVTPGPYSADKDTIKHLLKPIVDKLISLDSGVIMKTHQYPWGWSVRVKLLCLLGDLLATKKVGGFASPTATRYCTWCLAQCQALQNIELSVT
;
A
#
# COMPACT_ATOMS: atom_id res chain seq x y z
N MET A 1 45.23 2.27 8.12
CA MET A 1 44.10 1.72 8.88
C MET A 1 42.87 2.52 8.51
N VAL A 2 42.14 2.06 7.50
CA VAL A 2 40.86 2.59 7.07
C VAL A 2 39.99 1.35 6.90
N ASP A 3 39.43 0.86 8.00
CA ASP A 3 38.41 -0.20 7.94
C ASP A 3 37.06 0.51 7.76
N GLY A 4 36.80 0.90 6.52
CA GLY A 4 35.48 1.28 6.06
C GLY A 4 34.77 0.01 5.58
N ASP A 5 34.20 -0.74 6.51
CA ASP A 5 33.22 -1.79 6.20
C ASP A 5 32.03 -1.10 5.50
N ASN A 6 32.05 -1.11 4.18
CA ASN A 6 30.91 -0.76 3.35
C ASN A 6 29.80 -1.79 3.63
N ASP A 7 28.85 -1.41 4.47
CA ASP A 7 27.61 -2.13 4.73
C ASP A 7 26.76 -2.09 3.45
N GLU A 8 27.07 -2.99 2.52
CA GLU A 8 26.47 -3.08 1.19
C GLU A 8 25.05 -3.67 1.31
N SER A 9 24.11 -2.82 1.73
CA SER A 9 22.68 -3.14 1.64
C SER A 9 22.34 -3.48 0.19
N LEU A 10 21.67 -4.62 -0.04
CA LEU A 10 21.15 -5.06 -1.35
C LEU A 10 20.29 -4.00 -2.07
N TYR A 11 19.83 -2.98 -1.33
CA TYR A 11 19.17 -1.80 -1.85
C TYR A 11 19.84 -0.55 -1.23
N PRO A 12 20.76 0.13 -1.93
CA PRO A 12 21.40 1.33 -1.40
C PRO A 12 20.38 2.46 -1.30
N VAL A 13 20.10 2.90 -0.07
CA VAL A 13 19.19 4.04 0.19
C VAL A 13 19.98 5.32 0.01
N THR A 14 19.69 6.09 -1.04
CA THR A 14 20.32 7.39 -1.32
C THR A 14 19.27 8.50 -1.48
N PRO A 15 19.41 9.64 -0.77
CA PRO A 15 20.37 9.91 0.31
C PRO A 15 20.10 9.05 1.56
N LEU A 16 21.13 8.80 2.36
CA LEU A 16 20.99 8.07 3.62
C LEU A 16 20.07 8.83 4.58
N PRO A 17 19.09 8.16 5.23
CA PRO A 17 18.25 8.79 6.24
C PRO A 17 19.09 9.35 7.40
N PRO A 18 18.67 10.47 8.01
CA PRO A 18 19.36 11.01 9.18
C PRO A 18 19.38 10.00 10.34
N PRO A 19 20.30 10.13 11.31
CA PRO A 19 20.37 9.22 12.45
C PRO A 19 19.14 9.32 13.36
N LEU A 20 18.56 10.52 13.47
CA LEU A 20 17.42 10.85 14.32
C LEU A 20 16.24 11.34 13.48
N CYS A 21 15.03 11.03 13.95
CA CYS A 21 13.78 11.49 13.33
C CYS A 21 13.59 13.00 13.55
N THR A 22 13.50 13.75 12.46
CA THR A 22 13.25 15.20 12.47
C THR A 22 11.76 15.56 12.39
N TYR A 23 10.87 14.56 12.39
CA TYR A 23 9.43 14.80 12.25
C TYR A 23 8.89 15.65 13.40
N GLN A 24 8.08 16.63 13.05
CA GLN A 24 7.50 17.61 13.96
C GLN A 24 6.01 17.75 13.61
N PRO A 25 5.08 17.33 14.50
CA PRO A 25 3.64 17.38 14.21
C PRO A 25 3.09 18.78 13.93
N PHE A 26 3.61 19.79 14.63
CA PHE A 26 3.23 21.20 14.56
C PHE A 26 4.48 22.08 14.60
N GLN A 27 4.45 23.28 14.01
CA GLN A 27 5.61 24.20 13.99
C GLN A 27 6.17 24.55 15.38
N ASP A 28 5.32 24.49 16.41
CA ASP A 28 5.70 24.83 17.80
C ASP A 28 6.00 23.59 18.66
N SER A 29 5.89 22.37 18.12
CA SER A 29 6.13 21.13 18.88
C SER A 29 7.59 20.68 18.84
N SER A 30 8.09 19.99 19.85
CA SER A 30 9.46 19.45 19.77
C SER A 30 9.57 18.36 18.67
N PRO A 31 10.71 18.27 17.95
CA PRO A 31 10.93 17.20 16.99
C PRO A 31 10.99 15.84 17.68
N CYS A 32 10.64 14.79 16.95
CA CYS A 32 10.53 13.42 17.45
C CYS A 32 11.83 12.90 18.08
N ASN A 33 12.99 13.21 17.49
CA ASN A 33 14.33 12.83 17.95
C ASN A 33 14.55 11.33 18.19
N GLU A 34 13.67 10.47 17.68
CA GLU A 34 13.78 9.02 17.82
C GLU A 34 14.90 8.46 16.92
N GLU A 35 15.67 7.49 17.42
CA GLU A 35 16.68 6.80 16.62
C GLU A 35 16.04 6.03 15.46
N LEU A 36 16.46 6.36 14.23
CA LEU A 36 16.01 5.72 13.00
C LEU A 36 16.80 4.45 12.66
N TRP A 37 17.92 4.24 13.35
CA TRP A 37 18.81 3.10 13.16
C TRP A 37 18.83 2.27 14.44
N ILE A 38 18.69 0.95 14.30
CA ILE A 38 18.80 0.00 15.40
C ILE A 38 19.98 -0.93 15.15
N GLN A 39 20.72 -1.25 16.20
CA GLN A 39 21.73 -2.29 16.13
C GLN A 39 21.05 -3.66 16.19
N LYS A 40 21.33 -4.52 15.21
CA LYS A 40 20.92 -5.93 15.24
C LYS A 40 22.14 -6.83 15.29
N SER A 41 22.09 -7.78 16.23
CA SER A 41 22.99 -8.93 16.30
C SER A 41 22.42 -10.08 15.49
N THR A 42 23.17 -10.61 14.52
CA THR A 42 22.79 -11.83 13.83
C THR A 42 23.08 -13.05 14.71
N HIS A 43 22.08 -13.54 15.44
CA HIS A 43 22.24 -14.68 16.37
C HIS A 43 22.44 -16.05 15.69
N ARG A 44 22.29 -16.14 14.38
CA ARG A 44 22.54 -17.35 13.59
C ARG A 44 23.05 -16.89 12.24
N GLY A 45 24.37 -17.02 12.01
CA GLY A 45 25.04 -16.60 10.77
C GLY A 45 24.26 -16.94 9.49
N LEU A 46 24.57 -16.22 8.42
CA LEU A 46 23.91 -16.33 7.12
C LEU A 46 23.71 -17.81 6.77
N LYS A 47 22.46 -18.28 6.64
CA LYS A 47 22.17 -19.70 6.38
C LYS A 47 22.31 -20.06 4.91
N ASP A 48 22.24 -19.05 4.05
CA ASP A 48 22.26 -19.20 2.60
C ASP A 48 23.39 -18.34 2.05
N PHE A 49 24.49 -19.00 1.69
CA PHE A 49 25.65 -18.35 1.09
C PHE A 49 25.60 -18.39 -0.44
N GLY A 50 24.55 -18.99 -1.04
CA GLY A 50 24.55 -19.28 -2.46
C GLY A 50 25.84 -20.00 -2.87
N GLN A 51 26.57 -19.45 -3.84
CA GLN A 51 27.84 -19.99 -4.35
C GLN A 51 29.08 -19.49 -3.59
N PHE A 52 28.93 -18.66 -2.55
CA PHE A 52 30.06 -18.08 -1.84
C PHE A 52 30.63 -19.03 -0.78
N PRO A 53 31.97 -19.06 -0.60
CA PRO A 53 32.60 -19.92 0.39
C PRO A 53 32.20 -19.53 1.81
N ARG A 54 32.03 -20.54 2.68
CA ARG A 54 31.81 -20.32 4.12
C ARG A 54 33.10 -19.79 4.76
N GLU A 55 33.08 -18.55 5.22
CA GLU A 55 34.13 -18.03 6.10
C GLU A 55 34.06 -18.70 7.49
N SER A 56 35.20 -19.07 8.05
CA SER A 56 35.30 -19.80 9.32
C SER A 56 35.25 -18.89 10.57
N ASP A 57 35.35 -17.57 10.41
CA ASP A 57 35.40 -16.60 11.52
C ASP A 57 34.10 -15.78 11.64
N PHE A 58 32.99 -16.43 11.98
CA PHE A 58 31.75 -15.73 12.29
C PHE A 58 31.76 -15.13 13.70
N ARG A 59 32.43 -13.98 13.87
CA ARG A 59 32.06 -13.06 14.96
C ARG A 59 30.66 -12.54 14.68
N SER A 60 29.81 -12.42 15.72
CA SER A 60 28.51 -11.77 15.56
C SER A 60 28.72 -10.30 15.16
N LYS A 61 28.71 -10.02 13.86
CA LYS A 61 28.79 -8.65 13.35
C LYS A 61 27.50 -7.95 13.79
N THR A 62 27.66 -6.80 14.45
CA THR A 62 26.54 -5.94 14.83
C THR A 62 26.40 -4.91 13.73
N PHE A 63 25.28 -4.94 13.00
CA PHE A 63 25.03 -4.00 11.92
C PHE A 63 23.96 -2.99 12.31
N ARG A 64 24.06 -1.77 11.78
CA ARG A 64 23.03 -0.75 11.93
C ARG A 64 22.02 -0.92 10.80
N VAL A 65 20.80 -1.29 11.15
CA VAL A 65 19.71 -1.38 10.17
C VAL A 65 18.67 -0.30 10.44
N LEU A 66 18.02 0.17 9.39
CA LEU A 66 16.88 1.07 9.55
C LEU A 66 15.82 0.38 10.40
N ARG A 67 15.31 1.14 11.38
CA ARG A 67 14.27 0.69 12.31
C ARG A 67 12.99 0.31 11.58
N CYS A 68 12.65 1.05 10.53
CA CYS A 68 11.51 0.79 9.68
C CYS A 68 11.85 1.11 8.23
N GLN A 69 11.67 0.13 7.33
CA GLN A 69 11.82 0.32 5.89
C GLN A 69 10.44 0.21 5.25
N PHE A 70 10.11 1.21 4.45
CA PHE A 70 8.86 1.23 3.70
C PHE A 70 9.18 0.96 2.24
N VAL A 71 8.48 -0.01 1.67
CA VAL A 71 8.54 -0.29 0.23
C VAL A 71 7.28 0.28 -0.38
N THR A 72 7.45 1.21 -1.31
CA THR A 72 6.35 1.86 -2.03
C THR A 72 6.68 1.89 -3.51
N GLN A 73 5.73 1.53 -4.36
CA GLN A 73 5.80 1.84 -5.77
C GLN A 73 5.21 3.24 -6.01
N PRO A 74 5.91 4.17 -6.67
CA PRO A 74 5.33 5.45 -7.03
C PRO A 74 4.10 5.26 -7.94
N ILE A 75 2.96 5.85 -7.56
CA ILE A 75 1.69 5.70 -8.29
C ILE A 75 1.83 6.19 -9.73
N THR A 76 2.56 7.29 -9.97
CA THR A 76 2.80 7.81 -11.32
C THR A 76 3.61 6.86 -12.18
N ALA A 77 4.70 6.30 -11.65
CA ALA A 77 5.51 5.34 -12.40
C ALA A 77 4.70 4.09 -12.77
N TRP A 78 3.85 3.63 -11.85
CA TRP A 78 2.91 2.54 -12.14
C TRP A 78 1.88 2.91 -13.22
N LEU A 79 1.30 4.11 -13.16
CA LEU A 79 0.35 4.58 -14.18
C LEU A 79 1.01 4.74 -15.55
N GLU A 80 2.21 5.31 -15.62
CA GLU A 80 2.99 5.45 -16.86
C GLU A 80 3.29 4.07 -17.46
N TRP A 81 3.74 3.12 -16.63
CA TRP A 81 3.95 1.74 -17.06
C TRP A 81 2.66 1.09 -17.56
N LEU A 82 1.54 1.30 -16.87
CA LEU A 82 0.25 0.70 -17.21
C LEU A 82 -0.25 1.25 -18.55
N LEU A 83 -0.21 2.57 -18.74
CA LEU A 83 -0.72 3.25 -19.93
C LEU A 83 0.24 3.17 -21.12
N ALA A 84 1.50 2.79 -20.93
CA ALA A 84 2.43 2.52 -22.02
C ALA A 84 2.12 1.22 -22.78
N LYS A 85 1.26 0.36 -22.23
CA LYS A 85 0.88 -0.92 -22.83
C LYS A 85 -0.14 -0.74 -23.97
N PRO A 86 0.07 -1.36 -25.14
CA PRO A 86 -0.80 -1.19 -26.31
C PRO A 86 -2.25 -1.60 -26.08
N GLU A 87 -2.47 -2.62 -25.27
CA GLU A 87 -3.79 -3.21 -25.04
C GLU A 87 -4.67 -2.41 -24.07
N ILE A 88 -4.08 -1.50 -23.29
CA ILE A 88 -4.75 -0.98 -22.08
C ILE A 88 -5.79 0.09 -22.39
N GLU A 89 -5.48 1.07 -23.23
CA GLU A 89 -6.45 2.11 -23.60
C GLU A 89 -7.64 1.50 -24.35
N LEU A 90 -7.39 0.55 -25.26
CA LEU A 90 -8.46 -0.19 -25.95
C LEU A 90 -9.33 -1.00 -24.96
N ALA A 91 -8.72 -1.65 -23.97
CA ALA A 91 -9.45 -2.39 -22.95
C ALA A 91 -10.32 -1.47 -22.10
N ILE A 92 -9.83 -0.27 -21.76
CA ILE A 92 -10.60 0.75 -21.04
C ILE A 92 -11.81 1.21 -21.85
N ASP A 93 -11.62 1.54 -23.13
CA ASP A 93 -12.71 2.04 -23.99
C ASP A 93 -13.78 0.97 -24.25
N THR A 94 -13.34 -0.28 -24.45
CA THR A 94 -14.23 -1.43 -24.63
C THR A 94 -15.05 -1.67 -23.36
N TRP A 95 -14.38 -1.75 -22.20
CA TRP A 95 -15.05 -1.95 -20.91
C TRP A 95 -16.03 -0.83 -20.58
N ALA A 96 -15.64 0.43 -20.83
CA ALA A 96 -16.53 1.57 -20.61
C ALA A 96 -17.80 1.47 -21.49
N SER A 97 -17.69 0.92 -22.70
CA SER A 97 -18.83 0.70 -23.59
C SER A 97 -19.71 -0.45 -23.12
N GLU A 98 -19.13 -1.55 -22.64
CA GLU A 98 -19.88 -2.67 -22.04
C GLU A 98 -20.69 -2.22 -20.82
N VAL A 99 -20.07 -1.47 -19.91
CA VAL A 99 -20.74 -0.94 -18.70
C VAL A 99 -21.91 -0.02 -19.08
N ARG A 100 -21.72 0.88 -20.06
CA ARG A 100 -22.80 1.77 -20.52
C ARG A 100 -23.98 1.05 -21.16
N ASN A 101 -23.73 -0.10 -21.78
CA ASN A 101 -24.75 -0.90 -22.46
C ASN A 101 -25.36 -1.99 -21.55
N SER A 102 -24.90 -2.11 -20.30
CA SER A 102 -25.42 -3.09 -19.35
C SER A 102 -26.82 -2.69 -18.83
N ASN A 103 -27.63 -3.69 -18.46
CA ASN A 103 -29.04 -3.50 -18.08
C ASN A 103 -29.25 -2.94 -16.65
N ASN A 104 -28.42 -1.99 -16.19
CA ASN A 104 -28.44 -1.47 -14.81
C ASN A 104 -28.40 -2.59 -13.74
N GLU A 105 -27.81 -3.74 -14.06
CA GLU A 105 -27.66 -4.83 -13.10
C GLU A 105 -26.61 -4.45 -12.04
N PHE A 106 -26.90 -4.77 -10.78
CA PHE A 106 -25.94 -4.60 -9.70
C PHE A 106 -24.79 -5.58 -9.88
N GLY A 107 -23.60 -5.07 -10.22
CA GLY A 107 -22.37 -5.85 -10.28
C GLY A 107 -21.60 -5.80 -8.96
N ASP A 108 -21.04 -6.94 -8.53
CA ASP A 108 -20.06 -6.97 -7.45
C ASP A 108 -18.76 -6.31 -7.91
N ILE A 109 -18.55 -5.06 -7.48
CA ILE A 109 -17.32 -4.29 -7.72
C ILE A 109 -16.08 -5.04 -7.24
N GLN A 110 -16.21 -5.85 -6.18
CA GLN A 110 -15.08 -6.50 -5.52
C GLN A 110 -14.58 -7.74 -6.25
N HIS A 111 -15.37 -8.33 -7.16
CA HIS A 111 -15.12 -9.65 -7.76
C HIS A 111 -14.45 -10.59 -6.73
N GLY A 112 -15.09 -10.74 -5.56
CA GLY A 112 -14.44 -11.03 -4.26
C GLY A 112 -13.55 -12.30 -4.17
N SER A 113 -13.51 -13.14 -5.20
CA SER A 113 -12.58 -14.28 -5.30
C SER A 113 -11.12 -13.86 -5.27
N MET A 114 -10.79 -12.67 -5.79
CA MET A 114 -9.42 -12.18 -5.90
C MET A 114 -8.78 -11.87 -4.54
N PHE A 115 -9.52 -11.23 -3.63
CA PHE A 115 -9.03 -10.91 -2.29
C PHE A 115 -9.11 -12.10 -1.33
N ARG A 116 -10.07 -13.01 -1.52
CA ARG A 116 -10.24 -14.22 -0.70
C ARG A 116 -9.02 -15.14 -0.75
N ASN A 117 -8.40 -15.28 -1.94
CA ASN A 117 -7.23 -16.14 -2.12
C ASN A 117 -5.89 -15.43 -1.87
N LYS A 118 -5.82 -14.10 -2.00
CA LYS A 118 -4.59 -13.32 -1.80
C LYS A 118 -4.26 -13.02 -0.34
N ILE A 119 -5.27 -13.03 0.54
CA ILE A 119 -5.11 -12.72 1.98
C ILE A 119 -5.01 -14.01 2.83
N SER A 120 -5.04 -15.20 2.22
CA SER A 120 -4.89 -16.50 2.89
C SER A 120 -3.44 -16.84 3.29
N SER A 121 -2.70 -15.87 3.82
CA SER A 121 -1.37 -16.11 4.40
C SER A 121 -1.41 -15.92 5.91
N LYS A 122 -0.99 -16.96 6.63
CA LYS A 122 -0.98 -17.09 8.11
C LYS A 122 -0.59 -15.79 8.83
N HIS A 123 -1.42 -15.39 9.81
CA HIS A 123 -1.15 -14.48 10.95
C HIS A 123 0.22 -13.76 10.98
N LYS A 124 0.53 -12.96 9.96
CA LYS A 124 1.57 -11.94 10.02
C LYS A 124 0.86 -10.62 9.88
N SER A 125 0.98 -9.76 10.87
CA SER A 125 0.23 -8.51 10.99
C SER A 125 0.69 -7.41 10.00
N MET A 126 1.08 -7.82 8.79
CA MET A 126 1.49 -6.94 7.70
C MET A 126 0.28 -6.71 6.80
N GLY A 127 -0.20 -5.48 6.76
CA GLY A 127 -1.17 -4.99 5.79
C GLY A 127 -0.49 -4.52 4.52
N VAL A 128 -1.27 -4.48 3.43
CA VAL A 128 -0.83 -3.99 2.13
C VAL A 128 -1.81 -2.90 1.67
N PHE A 129 -1.27 -1.77 1.23
CA PHE A 129 -2.02 -0.76 0.49
C PHE A 129 -1.85 -1.04 -1.00
N ALA A 130 -2.93 -1.46 -1.63
CA ALA A 130 -2.98 -1.80 -3.05
C ALA A 130 -3.97 -0.88 -3.77
N ILE A 131 -3.61 -0.41 -4.96
CA ILE A 131 -4.50 0.38 -5.82
C ILE A 131 -4.82 -0.43 -7.07
N SER A 132 -6.10 -0.47 -7.42
CA SER A 132 -6.64 -1.14 -8.61
C SER A 132 -7.28 -0.12 -9.54
N CYS A 133 -7.06 -0.26 -10.84
CA CYS A 133 -7.69 0.60 -11.85
C CYS A 133 -9.08 0.06 -12.20
N MET A 134 -10.13 0.75 -11.75
CA MET A 134 -11.53 0.38 -12.00
C MET A 134 -11.97 0.56 -13.46
N ASN A 135 -11.17 1.29 -14.26
CA ASN A 135 -11.42 1.46 -15.69
C ASN A 135 -11.02 0.23 -16.51
N LEU A 136 -10.28 -0.72 -15.92
CA LEU A 136 -9.95 -1.98 -16.57
C LEU A 136 -11.09 -3.00 -16.41
N PRO A 137 -11.30 -3.88 -17.40
CA PRO A 137 -12.23 -4.99 -17.25
C PRO A 137 -11.77 -5.95 -16.13
N PRO A 138 -12.70 -6.69 -15.49
CA PRO A 138 -12.41 -7.51 -14.31
C PRO A 138 -11.29 -8.55 -14.49
N ASN A 139 -11.14 -9.09 -15.70
CA ASN A 139 -10.10 -10.05 -16.05
C ASN A 139 -8.67 -9.47 -16.01
N LEU A 140 -8.51 -8.17 -16.24
CA LEU A 140 -7.24 -7.45 -16.12
C LEU A 140 -7.08 -6.86 -14.71
N GLN A 141 -8.13 -6.23 -14.21
CA GLN A 141 -8.17 -5.60 -12.90
C GLN A 141 -7.74 -6.54 -11.75
N ASN A 142 -8.10 -7.82 -11.85
CA ASN A 142 -7.85 -8.82 -10.80
C ASN A 142 -6.45 -9.46 -10.84
N LYS A 143 -5.67 -9.24 -11.90
CA LYS A 143 -4.32 -9.81 -12.05
C LYS A 143 -3.33 -9.04 -11.16
N ILE A 144 -2.50 -9.77 -10.40
CA ILE A 144 -1.49 -9.16 -9.49
C ILE A 144 -0.55 -8.23 -10.26
N SER A 145 -0.19 -8.60 -11.48
CA SER A 145 0.67 -7.79 -12.35
C SER A 145 0.10 -6.41 -12.68
N TYR A 146 -1.21 -6.20 -12.53
CA TYR A 146 -1.92 -4.96 -12.84
C TYR A 146 -2.34 -4.18 -11.59
N ILE A 147 -1.89 -4.59 -10.41
CA ILE A 147 -2.17 -3.89 -9.14
C ILE A 147 -0.96 -3.04 -8.78
N CYS A 148 -1.20 -1.79 -8.37
CA CYS A 148 -0.15 -0.94 -7.81
C CYS A 148 0.08 -1.31 -6.34
N LEU A 149 1.32 -1.60 -5.97
CA LEU A 149 1.71 -1.77 -4.57
C LEU A 149 2.09 -0.41 -3.97
N ALA A 150 1.08 0.32 -3.49
CA ALA A 150 1.26 1.68 -2.98
C ALA A 150 2.00 1.71 -1.63
N GLY A 151 1.89 0.64 -0.83
CA GLY A 151 2.67 0.52 0.40
C GLY A 151 2.44 -0.78 1.15
N VAL A 152 3.32 -1.06 2.11
CA VAL A 152 3.24 -2.21 3.02
C VAL A 152 3.39 -1.71 4.44
N THR A 153 2.50 -2.14 5.34
CA THR A 153 2.63 -1.78 6.76
C THR A 153 3.76 -2.58 7.38
N PRO A 154 4.52 -1.99 8.32
CA PRO A 154 5.57 -2.72 9.02
C PRO A 154 4.98 -3.89 9.81
N GLY A 155 5.66 -5.03 9.79
CA GLY A 155 5.38 -6.15 10.69
C GLY A 155 6.25 -6.09 11.95
N PRO A 156 6.05 -6.99 12.94
CA PRO A 156 5.15 -8.15 12.94
C PRO A 156 3.78 -7.90 13.57
N TYR A 157 3.55 -6.72 14.16
CA TYR A 157 2.30 -6.30 14.80
C TYR A 157 1.48 -5.39 13.90
N SER A 158 0.16 -5.34 14.11
CA SER A 158 -0.69 -4.49 13.29
C SER A 158 -0.31 -3.04 13.52
N ALA A 159 -0.03 -2.30 12.45
CA ALA A 159 0.26 -0.88 12.55
C ALA A 159 -0.84 -0.14 13.34
N ASP A 160 -0.40 0.73 14.25
CA ASP A 160 -1.29 1.64 14.97
C ASP A 160 -1.81 2.75 14.03
N LYS A 161 -2.70 3.59 14.57
CA LYS A 161 -3.37 4.63 13.78
C LYS A 161 -2.38 5.68 13.26
N ASP A 162 -1.39 6.05 14.05
CA ASP A 162 -0.41 7.07 13.68
C ASP A 162 0.51 6.55 12.58
N THR A 163 1.00 5.32 12.71
CA THR A 163 1.78 4.62 11.70
C THR A 163 1.01 4.51 10.38
N ILE A 164 -0.26 4.10 10.42
CA ILE A 164 -1.12 4.04 9.23
C ILE A 164 -1.29 5.44 8.62
N LYS A 165 -1.54 6.46 9.43
CA LYS A 165 -1.67 7.85 8.97
C LYS A 165 -0.40 8.35 8.27
N HIS A 166 0.77 8.09 8.86
CA HIS A 166 2.05 8.46 8.26
C HIS A 166 2.31 7.74 6.94
N LEU A 167 1.94 6.46 6.86
CA LEU A 167 2.04 5.66 5.64
C LEU A 167 1.09 6.12 4.55
N LEU A 168 -0.14 6.47 4.92
CA LEU A 168 -1.17 6.91 3.98
C LEU A 168 -0.90 8.33 3.47
N LYS A 169 -0.30 9.21 4.28
CA LYS A 169 -0.07 10.61 3.91
C LYS A 169 0.54 10.79 2.51
N PRO A 170 1.69 10.18 2.14
CA PRO A 170 2.25 10.35 0.80
C PRO A 170 1.35 9.77 -0.30
N ILE A 171 0.60 8.71 -0.01
CA ILE A 171 -0.36 8.10 -0.96
C ILE A 171 -1.52 9.07 -1.20
N VAL A 172 -2.11 9.61 -0.13
CA VAL A 172 -3.22 10.56 -0.17
C VAL A 172 -2.81 11.86 -0.86
N ASP A 173 -1.68 12.46 -0.47
CA ASP A 173 -1.15 13.67 -1.08
C ASP A 173 -0.95 13.46 -2.60
N LYS A 174 -0.47 12.27 -3.00
CA LYS A 174 -0.29 11.94 -4.41
C LYS A 174 -1.62 11.76 -5.14
N LEU A 175 -2.61 11.11 -4.53
CA LEU A 175 -3.94 10.96 -5.11
C LEU A 175 -4.64 12.32 -5.31
N ILE A 176 -4.51 13.25 -4.34
CA ILE A 176 -5.02 14.62 -4.46
C ILE A 176 -4.35 15.35 -5.63
N SER A 177 -3.03 15.21 -5.79
CA SER A 177 -2.31 15.79 -6.94
C SER A 177 -2.81 15.21 -8.27
N LEU A 178 -3.04 13.90 -8.35
CA LEU A 178 -3.52 13.23 -9.57
C LEU A 178 -5.00 13.54 -9.88
N ASP A 179 -5.77 13.97 -8.89
CA ASP A 179 -7.16 14.40 -9.04
C ASP A 179 -7.30 15.64 -9.92
N SER A 180 -6.34 16.55 -9.78
CA SER A 180 -6.24 17.80 -10.57
C SER A 180 -5.83 17.54 -12.02
N GLY A 181 -5.18 16.40 -12.27
CA GLY A 181 -4.69 15.98 -13.58
C GLY A 181 -3.19 16.18 -13.75
N VAL A 182 -2.60 15.29 -14.55
CA VAL A 182 -1.18 15.30 -14.89
C VAL A 182 -1.03 14.94 -16.37
N ILE A 183 -0.07 15.59 -17.05
CA ILE A 183 0.29 15.22 -18.41
C ILE A 183 1.23 14.02 -18.36
N MET A 184 0.83 12.93 -19.01
CA MET A 184 1.60 11.69 -19.06
C MET A 184 1.61 11.12 -20.49
N LYS A 185 2.71 10.47 -20.88
CA LYS A 185 2.76 9.74 -22.15
C LYS A 185 2.01 8.42 -22.01
N THR A 186 1.20 8.10 -23.00
CA THR A 186 0.51 6.80 -23.10
C THR A 186 0.87 6.14 -24.42
N HIS A 187 0.42 4.90 -24.62
CA HIS A 187 0.65 4.19 -25.87
C HIS A 187 0.06 4.92 -27.08
N GLN A 188 -1.22 5.32 -27.02
CA GLN A 188 -1.90 6.06 -28.10
C GLN A 188 -1.46 7.52 -28.17
N TYR A 189 -1.00 8.12 -27.06
CA TYR A 189 -0.57 9.51 -27.01
C TYR A 189 0.90 9.66 -26.55
N PRO A 190 1.89 9.38 -27.44
CA PRO A 190 3.32 9.49 -27.11
C PRO A 190 3.80 10.90 -26.77
N TRP A 191 3.06 11.91 -27.21
CA TRP A 191 3.35 13.33 -26.95
C TRP A 191 2.79 13.83 -25.62
N GLY A 192 2.04 12.99 -24.91
CA GLY A 192 1.41 13.33 -23.64
C GLY A 192 -0.11 13.47 -23.76
N TRP A 193 -0.80 13.05 -22.71
CA TRP A 193 -2.24 13.13 -22.52
C TRP A 193 -2.56 13.55 -21.08
N SER A 194 -3.66 14.28 -20.90
CA SER A 194 -4.12 14.67 -19.57
C SER A 194 -4.82 13.51 -18.88
N VAL A 195 -4.15 12.90 -17.90
CA VAL A 195 -4.67 11.80 -17.09
C VAL A 195 -5.11 12.34 -15.73
N ARG A 196 -6.33 11.99 -15.31
CA ARG A 196 -6.87 12.27 -13.98
C ARG A 196 -7.17 10.96 -13.26
N VAL A 197 -6.88 10.91 -11.96
CA VAL A 197 -7.19 9.74 -11.11
C VAL A 197 -8.18 10.15 -10.05
N LYS A 198 -9.26 9.38 -9.92
CA LYS A 198 -10.31 9.58 -8.91
C LYS A 198 -10.34 8.35 -8.00
N LEU A 199 -10.28 8.56 -6.68
CA LEU A 199 -10.43 7.48 -5.71
C LEU A 199 -11.93 7.13 -5.57
N LEU A 200 -12.31 5.90 -5.94
CA LEU A 200 -13.71 5.47 -5.90
C LEU A 200 -14.14 4.91 -4.54
N CYS A 201 -13.44 3.91 -4.03
CA CYS A 201 -13.80 3.23 -2.79
C CYS A 201 -12.58 2.66 -2.05
N LEU A 202 -12.74 2.42 -0.75
CA LEU A 202 -11.78 1.69 0.09
C LEU A 202 -12.22 0.22 0.18
N LEU A 203 -11.36 -0.68 -0.28
CA LEU A 203 -11.59 -2.12 -0.26
C LEU A 203 -10.69 -2.79 0.77
N GLY A 204 -11.25 -3.71 1.54
CA GLY A 204 -10.53 -4.47 2.56
C GLY A 204 -11.48 -5.07 3.58
N ASP A 205 -10.92 -5.78 4.57
CA ASP A 205 -11.72 -6.22 5.71
C ASP A 205 -12.26 -5.01 6.51
N LEU A 206 -13.29 -5.26 7.31
CA LEU A 206 -13.99 -4.22 8.06
C LEU A 206 -13.06 -3.44 9.00
N LEU A 207 -12.08 -4.10 9.61
CA LEU A 207 -11.17 -3.46 10.55
C LEU A 207 -10.17 -2.55 9.82
N ALA A 208 -9.61 -3.04 8.71
CA ALA A 208 -8.66 -2.31 7.87
C ALA A 208 -9.32 -1.09 7.23
N THR A 209 -10.50 -1.25 6.63
CA THR A 209 -11.23 -0.14 6.00
C THR A 209 -11.63 0.94 7.00
N LYS A 210 -12.03 0.57 8.22
CA LYS A 210 -12.30 1.54 9.30
C LYS A 210 -11.04 2.27 9.75
N LYS A 211 -9.91 1.57 9.92
CA LYS A 211 -8.63 2.19 10.28
C LYS A 211 -8.17 3.20 9.23
N VAL A 212 -8.23 2.82 7.95
CA VAL A 212 -7.82 3.66 6.81
C VAL A 212 -8.78 4.84 6.62
N GLY A 213 -10.09 4.59 6.69
CA GLY A 213 -11.12 5.61 6.53
C GLY A 213 -11.31 6.53 7.75
N GLY A 214 -10.58 6.29 8.85
CA GLY A 214 -10.74 7.07 10.08
C GLY A 214 -12.07 6.84 10.80
N PHE A 215 -12.76 5.74 10.52
CA PHE A 215 -14.05 5.41 11.11
C PHE A 215 -13.90 4.73 12.47
N ALA A 216 -14.97 4.78 13.27
CA ALA A 216 -15.04 4.13 14.56
C ALA A 216 -14.87 2.61 14.44
N SER A 217 -14.32 1.97 15.48
CA SER A 217 -14.14 0.51 15.56
C SER A 217 -15.44 -0.26 15.27
N PRO A 218 -15.41 -1.50 14.75
CA PRO A 218 -16.59 -2.37 14.72
C PRO A 218 -17.26 -2.56 16.08
N THR A 219 -16.51 -2.37 17.17
CA THR A 219 -16.97 -2.51 18.56
C THR A 219 -17.38 -1.19 19.22
N ALA A 220 -17.36 -0.07 18.50
CA ALA A 220 -17.76 1.22 19.04
C ALA A 220 -19.28 1.31 19.22
N THR A 221 -19.75 2.11 20.19
CA THR A 221 -21.19 2.30 20.45
C THR A 221 -21.96 2.63 19.18
N ARG A 222 -21.40 3.46 18.29
CA ARG A 222 -21.87 3.67 16.91
C ARG A 222 -20.88 3.04 15.95
N TYR A 223 -21.20 1.84 15.47
CA TYR A 223 -20.28 1.06 14.66
C TYR A 223 -20.54 1.22 13.16
N CYS A 224 -21.78 1.46 12.71
CA CYS A 224 -22.05 1.53 11.28
C CYS A 224 -21.53 2.84 10.69
N THR A 225 -20.67 2.74 9.68
CA THR A 225 -20.09 3.88 8.95
C THR A 225 -21.15 4.69 8.20
N TRP A 226 -22.26 4.05 7.81
CA TRP A 226 -23.31 4.66 6.99
C TRP A 226 -24.47 5.22 7.84
N CYS A 227 -25.10 4.37 8.66
CA CYS A 227 -26.31 4.73 9.39
C CYS A 227 -26.10 5.05 10.87
N LEU A 228 -24.85 5.00 11.37
CA LEU A 228 -24.52 5.26 12.78
C LEU A 228 -25.28 4.39 13.79
N ALA A 229 -25.74 3.20 13.37
CA ALA A 229 -26.45 2.24 14.21
C ALA A 229 -25.68 1.93 15.49
N GLN A 230 -26.44 1.77 16.58
CA GLN A 230 -25.87 1.43 17.87
C GLN A 230 -25.55 -0.07 17.95
N CYS A 231 -24.43 -0.44 18.56
CA CYS A 231 -24.08 -1.86 18.76
C CYS A 231 -25.18 -2.65 19.47
N GLN A 232 -25.96 -2.01 20.34
CA GLN A 232 -27.10 -2.62 21.04
C GLN A 232 -28.23 -3.02 20.08
N ALA A 233 -28.37 -2.34 18.93
CA ALA A 233 -29.38 -2.64 17.92
C ALA A 233 -28.98 -3.79 16.98
N LEU A 234 -27.75 -4.32 17.07
CA LEU A 234 -27.30 -5.46 16.26
C LEU A 234 -28.16 -6.72 16.44
N GLN A 235 -28.71 -6.92 17.64
CA GLN A 235 -29.59 -8.05 17.95
C GLN A 235 -30.93 -8.01 17.18
N ASN A 236 -31.30 -6.84 16.66
CA ASN A 236 -32.58 -6.57 16.01
C ASN A 236 -32.43 -6.32 14.50
N ILE A 237 -31.28 -6.67 13.90
CA ILE A 237 -31.07 -6.50 12.45
C ILE A 237 -31.72 -7.67 11.73
N GLU A 238 -32.82 -7.40 11.06
CA GLU A 238 -33.33 -8.26 10.01
C GLU A 238 -32.55 -7.98 8.73
N LEU A 239 -31.85 -9.00 8.21
CA LEU A 239 -31.28 -8.92 6.88
C LEU A 239 -32.44 -8.90 5.90
N SER A 240 -32.66 -7.79 5.21
CA SER A 240 -33.60 -7.74 4.10
C SER A 240 -33.10 -8.70 3.02
N VAL A 241 -33.76 -9.86 2.91
CA VAL A 241 -33.54 -10.78 1.81
C VAL A 241 -34.24 -10.16 0.59
N THR A 242 -33.45 -9.54 -0.28
CA THR A 242 -33.86 -9.20 -1.65
C THR A 242 -33.21 -10.17 -2.61
#